data_AF-A0ABD3WIF7-F1
#
_entry.id   AF-A0ABD3WIF7-F1
#
_cell.length_a   1.000
_cell.length_b   1.000
_cell.length_c   1.000
_cell.angle_alpha   90.00
_cell.angle_beta   90.00
_cell.angle_gamma   90.00
#
_symmetry.space_group_name_H-M   'P 1'
#
loop_
_entity.id
_entity.type
_entity.pdbx_description
1 polymer ?
#
loop_
_entity_poly.entity_id
_entity_poly.type
_entity_poly.pdbx_seq_one_letter_code
_entity_poly.pdbx_strand_id
1 'polypeptide(L)'
;HGTVQPVFIDLAIPDTLICYENIECWLPVTVTGDVSQKPTVQFGHIDPTLSPGIPTLDDGSNIGVYRGNVPFIPSSLGLYRLCIQTADPINQVNVDEICCNVT
;
A
#
# COMPACT_ATOMS: atom_id res chain seq x y z
N HIS A 1 6.57 -25.47 9.65
CA HIS A 1 6.06 -24.74 8.48
C HIS A 1 6.19 -23.27 8.80
N GLY A 2 7.14 -22.57 8.19
CA GLY A 2 7.31 -21.13 8.41
C GLY A 2 6.29 -20.38 7.56
N THR A 3 5.52 -19.50 8.18
CA THR A 3 4.65 -18.54 7.50
C THR A 3 5.53 -17.52 6.78
N VAL A 4 5.22 -17.25 5.51
CA VAL A 4 5.91 -16.18 4.76
C VAL A 4 5.26 -14.86 5.13
N GLN A 5 6.02 -14.01 5.83
CA GLN A 5 5.55 -12.70 6.24
C GLN A 5 5.32 -11.78 5.03
N PRO A 6 4.23 -11.00 5.02
CA PRO A 6 3.94 -10.12 3.91
C PRO A 6 4.83 -8.88 3.93
N VAL A 7 5.64 -8.70 2.89
CA VAL A 7 6.57 -7.57 2.78
C VAL A 7 6.42 -6.89 1.42
N PHE A 8 6.61 -5.58 1.40
CA PHE A 8 6.62 -4.83 0.16
C PHE A 8 7.89 -5.12 -0.65
N ILE A 9 7.76 -5.14 -1.98
CA ILE A 9 8.92 -5.21 -2.87
C ILE A 9 9.37 -3.78 -3.17
N ASP A 10 10.53 -3.40 -2.63
CA ASP A 10 11.14 -2.06 -2.69
C ASP A 10 11.18 -1.44 -4.11
N LEU A 11 11.30 -2.27 -5.15
CA LEU A 11 11.35 -1.82 -6.55
C LEU A 11 10.03 -1.22 -7.09
N ALA A 12 8.91 -1.36 -6.38
CA ALA A 12 7.60 -0.96 -6.88
C ALA A 12 7.06 0.37 -6.30
N ILE A 13 7.74 0.95 -5.31
CA ILE A 13 7.19 2.09 -4.55
C ILE A 13 7.92 3.37 -4.94
N PRO A 14 7.22 4.37 -5.48
CA PRO A 14 7.83 5.66 -5.74
C PRO A 14 8.07 6.43 -4.45
N ASP A 15 9.25 7.05 -4.31
CA ASP A 15 9.53 8.01 -3.22
C ASP A 15 8.57 9.21 -3.24
N THR A 16 8.09 9.58 -4.43
CA THR A 16 7.17 10.69 -4.65
C THR A 16 6.14 10.35 -5.72
N LEU A 17 4.87 10.57 -5.42
CA LEU A 17 3.73 10.39 -6.30
C LEU A 17 3.12 11.75 -6.63
N ILE A 18 2.97 12.04 -7.92
CA ILE A 18 2.38 13.29 -8.41
C ILE A 18 0.89 13.08 -8.61
N CYS A 19 0.06 13.87 -7.94
CA CYS A 19 -1.39 13.79 -7.96
C CYS A 19 -2.02 15.17 -8.21
N TYR A 20 -3.25 15.18 -8.71
CA TYR A 20 -4.00 16.42 -8.91
C TYR A 20 -5.04 16.59 -7.80
N GLU A 21 -5.22 17.83 -7.36
CA GLU A 21 -6.23 18.19 -6.36
C GLU A 21 -7.63 17.71 -6.77
N ASN A 22 -8.36 17.09 -5.84
CA ASN A 22 -9.71 16.54 -6.00
C ASN A 22 -9.85 15.45 -7.08
N ILE A 23 -8.74 14.85 -7.53
CA ILE A 23 -8.72 13.73 -8.46
C ILE A 23 -8.15 12.50 -7.75
N GLU A 24 -8.82 11.35 -7.90
CA GLU A 24 -8.37 10.10 -7.34
C GLU A 24 -6.99 9.71 -7.89
N CYS A 25 -6.06 9.48 -6.95
CA CYS A 25 -4.71 9.06 -7.19
C CYS A 25 -4.50 7.65 -6.62
N TRP A 26 -3.47 6.96 -7.10
CA TRP A 26 -3.27 5.54 -6.78
C TRP A 26 -1.80 5.33 -6.49
N LEU A 27 -1.50 4.74 -5.32
CA LEU A 27 -0.17 4.20 -5.04
C LEU A 27 -0.16 2.71 -5.45
N PRO A 28 0.52 2.35 -6.56
CA PRO A 28 0.68 0.96 -6.94
C PRO A 28 1.67 0.27 -6.00
N VAL A 29 1.37 -0.98 -5.64
CA VAL A 29 2.19 -1.75 -4.71
C VAL A 29 2.39 -3.17 -5.21
N THR A 30 3.51 -3.77 -4.83
CA THR A 30 3.73 -5.20 -4.98
C THR A 30 4.15 -5.77 -3.63
N VAL A 31 3.50 -6.85 -3.22
CA VAL A 31 3.68 -7.50 -1.92
C VAL A 31 4.02 -8.97 -2.15
N THR A 32 5.06 -9.48 -1.50
CA THR A 32 5.25 -10.93 -1.37
C THR A 32 4.55 -11.42 -0.12
N GLY A 33 3.93 -12.59 -0.13
CA GLY A 33 3.28 -13.15 1.05
C GLY A 33 2.92 -14.63 0.90
N ASP A 34 2.28 -15.19 1.93
CA ASP A 34 1.85 -16.59 1.95
C ASP A 34 0.75 -16.87 0.91
N VAL A 35 0.91 -17.93 0.12
CA VAL A 35 -0.05 -18.35 -0.91
C VAL A 35 -1.34 -18.91 -0.32
N SER A 36 -1.28 -19.46 0.89
CA SER A 36 -2.43 -20.06 1.58
C SER A 36 -3.31 -19.00 2.24
N GLN A 37 -2.75 -17.81 2.49
CA GLN A 37 -3.45 -16.68 3.07
C GLN A 37 -3.00 -15.39 2.41
N LYS A 38 -3.82 -14.91 1.48
CA LYS A 38 -3.60 -13.65 0.79
C LYS A 38 -3.39 -12.52 1.81
N PRO A 39 -2.32 -11.74 1.69
CA PRO A 39 -2.04 -10.65 2.61
C PRO A 39 -3.04 -9.51 2.43
N THR A 40 -3.05 -8.61 3.40
CA THR A 40 -3.80 -7.35 3.34
C THR A 40 -2.85 -6.17 3.33
N VAL A 41 -3.29 -5.09 2.68
CA VAL A 41 -2.64 -3.77 2.72
C VAL A 41 -3.65 -2.78 3.29
N GLN A 42 -3.18 -1.94 4.20
CA GLN A 42 -3.99 -0.93 4.87
C GLN A 42 -3.25 0.39 4.97
N PHE A 43 -3.98 1.48 5.21
CA PHE A 43 -3.36 2.77 5.51
C PHE A 43 -2.69 2.76 6.89
N GLY A 44 -1.48 3.30 6.95
CA GLY A 44 -0.79 3.63 8.18
C GLY A 44 -0.98 5.10 8.51
N HIS A 45 0.11 5.86 8.53
CA HIS A 45 0.03 7.33 8.58
C HIS A 45 -0.58 7.89 7.30
N ILE A 46 -1.51 8.83 7.43
CA ILE A 46 -2.07 9.59 6.32
C ILE A 46 -2.25 11.04 6.76
N ASP A 47 -1.69 11.96 5.99
CA ASP A 47 -1.91 13.39 6.25
C ASP A 47 -3.40 13.76 6.06
N PRO A 48 -3.97 14.66 6.87
CA PRO A 48 -5.42 14.92 6.89
C PRO A 48 -6.02 15.42 5.58
N THR A 49 -5.20 15.93 4.67
CA THR A 49 -5.60 16.43 3.35
C THR A 49 -5.81 15.32 2.34
N LEU A 50 -5.38 14.09 2.65
CA LEU A 50 -5.54 12.90 1.82
C LEU A 50 -6.72 12.08 2.37
N SER A 51 -7.75 11.91 1.54
CA SER A 51 -8.87 11.04 1.86
C SER A 51 -8.57 9.61 1.40
N PRO A 52 -8.49 8.61 2.31
CA PRO A 52 -8.16 7.25 1.94
C PRO A 52 -9.34 6.57 1.23
N GLY A 53 -9.06 5.80 0.19
CA GLY A 53 -9.98 4.85 -0.42
C GLY A 53 -9.82 3.44 0.15
N ILE A 54 -10.26 2.43 -0.61
CA ILE A 54 -10.13 1.01 -0.21
C ILE A 54 -8.96 0.38 -0.99
N PRO A 55 -7.88 -0.06 -0.30
CA PRO A 55 -6.79 -0.80 -0.92
C PRO A 55 -7.29 -2.12 -1.54
N THR A 56 -6.74 -2.47 -2.69
CA THR A 56 -6.97 -3.78 -3.32
C THR A 56 -5.66 -4.52 -3.49
N LEU A 57 -5.74 -5.85 -3.44
CA LEU A 57 -4.65 -6.75 -3.83
C LEU A 57 -5.23 -7.82 -4.75
N ASP A 58 -4.57 -8.02 -5.88
CA ASP A 58 -4.81 -9.05 -6.89
C ASP A 58 -3.60 -9.98 -6.98
N ASP A 59 -3.81 -11.15 -7.56
CA ASP A 59 -2.72 -12.12 -7.69
C ASP A 59 -1.74 -11.66 -8.77
N GLY A 60 -0.45 -11.70 -8.45
CA GLY A 60 0.63 -11.38 -9.36
C GLY A 60 0.96 -12.53 -10.32
N SER A 61 1.83 -12.27 -11.28
CA SER A 61 2.26 -13.30 -12.25
C SER A 61 3.10 -14.43 -11.64
N ASN A 62 3.69 -14.19 -10.46
CA ASN A 62 4.49 -15.17 -9.73
C ASN A 62 3.73 -15.63 -8.48
N ILE A 63 3.85 -16.92 -8.16
CA ILE A 63 3.26 -17.50 -6.95
C ILE A 63 3.79 -16.77 -5.70
N GLY A 64 2.88 -16.39 -4.81
CA GLY A 64 3.22 -15.66 -3.58
C GLY A 64 3.54 -14.18 -3.79
N VAL A 65 3.30 -13.65 -4.99
CA VAL A 65 3.39 -12.22 -5.31
C VAL A 65 1.99 -11.69 -5.56
N TYR A 66 1.67 -10.54 -4.97
CA TYR A 66 0.40 -9.84 -5.10
C TYR A 66 0.65 -8.42 -5.59
N ARG A 67 -0.24 -7.91 -6.42
CA ARG A 67 -0.21 -6.53 -6.94
C ARG A 67 -1.41 -5.78 -6.42
N GLY A 68 -1.21 -4.55 -5.97
CA GLY A 68 -2.28 -3.78 -5.40
C GLY A 68 -2.30 -2.34 -5.86
N ASN A 69 -3.44 -1.71 -5.65
CA ASN A 69 -3.59 -0.28 -5.77
C ASN A 69 -4.16 0.26 -4.46
N VAL A 70 -3.58 1.36 -3.99
CA VAL A 70 -4.05 2.08 -2.82
C VAL A 70 -4.61 3.42 -3.29
N PRO A 71 -5.94 3.54 -3.46
CA PRO A 71 -6.58 4.77 -3.92
C PRO A 71 -6.66 5.80 -2.79
N PHE A 72 -6.47 7.07 -3.12
CA PHE A 72 -6.69 8.20 -2.21
C PHE A 72 -7.00 9.47 -3.01
N ILE A 73 -7.63 10.46 -2.36
CA ILE A 73 -7.99 11.74 -2.98
C ILE A 73 -7.35 12.89 -2.19
N PRO A 74 -6.41 13.66 -2.77
CA PRO A 74 -5.90 14.88 -2.16
C PRO A 74 -6.92 16.01 -2.27
N SER A 75 -7.20 16.71 -1.16
CA SER A 75 -8.16 17.82 -1.09
C SER A 75 -7.53 19.21 -1.24
N SER A 76 -6.19 19.29 -1.19
CA SER A 76 -5.43 20.53 -1.39
C SER A 76 -4.09 20.27 -2.04
N LEU A 77 -3.52 21.25 -2.76
CA LEU A 77 -2.14 21.19 -3.27
C LEU A 77 -1.10 21.34 -2.15
N GLY A 78 0.01 20.59 -2.23
CA GLY A 78 1.08 20.64 -1.23
C GLY A 78 1.89 19.35 -1.21
N LEU A 79 2.86 19.28 -0.29
CA LEU A 79 3.63 18.06 -0.04
C LEU A 79 3.05 17.34 1.18
N TYR A 80 2.62 16.10 0.99
CA TYR A 80 1.98 15.30 2.02
C TYR A 80 2.66 13.95 2.20
N ARG A 81 2.55 13.37 3.39
CA ARG A 81 3.05 12.05 3.73
C ARG A 81 1.91 11.03 3.69
N LEU A 82 2.11 9.95 2.96
CA LEU A 82 1.23 8.78 2.94
C LEU A 82 2.06 7.54 3.27
N CYS A 83 1.61 6.75 4.24
CA CYS A 83 2.18 5.46 4.58
C CYS A 83 1.13 4.36 4.47
N ILE A 84 1.58 3.18 4.04
CA ILE A 84 0.75 1.99 3.96
C ILE A 84 1.50 0.81 4.59
N GLN A 85 0.72 -0.16 5.06
CA GLN A 85 1.21 -1.24 5.89
C GLN A 85 0.71 -2.56 5.34
N THR A 86 1.56 -3.59 5.34
CA THR A 86 1.09 -4.96 5.27
C THR A 86 0.69 -5.43 6.67
N ALA A 87 -0.30 -6.30 6.75
CA ALA A 87 -0.64 -6.98 7.99
C ALA A 87 -0.55 -8.50 7.83
N ASP A 88 -0.07 -9.16 8.89
CA ASP A 88 -0.17 -10.60 9.02
C ASP A 88 -1.65 -11.00 8.99
N PRO A 89 -2.08 -11.88 8.07
CA PRO A 89 -3.50 -12.19 7.91
C PRO A 89 -4.11 -12.89 9.14
N ILE A 90 -3.29 -13.55 9.97
CA ILE A 90 -3.74 -14.32 11.15
C ILE A 90 -3.89 -13.42 12.37
N ASN A 91 -2.84 -12.68 12.71
CA ASN A 91 -2.77 -11.89 13.93
C ASN A 91 -3.15 -10.42 13.72
N GLN A 92 -3.33 -10.00 12.45
CA GLN A 92 -3.65 -8.62 12.06
C GLN A 92 -2.63 -7.61 12.61
N VAL A 93 -1.38 -8.05 12.78
CA VAL A 93 -0.27 -7.22 13.25
C VAL A 93 0.42 -6.64 12.03
N ASN A 94 0.77 -5.35 12.09
CA ASN A 94 1.62 -4.71 11.09
C ASN A 94 2.94 -5.48 10.97
N VAL A 95 3.31 -5.84 9.74
CA VAL A 95 4.54 -6.57 9.43
C VAL A 95 5.57 -5.66 8.77
N ASP A 96 5.14 -4.86 7.79
CA ASP A 96 5.99 -3.97 7.02
C ASP A 96 5.25 -2.66 6.73
N GLU A 97 5.99 -1.55 6.68
CA GLU A 97 5.45 -0.22 6.41
C GLU A 97 6.34 0.51 5.42
N ILE A 98 5.69 1.09 4.42
CA ILE A 98 6.35 1.96 3.44
C ILE A 98 5.65 3.31 3.44
N CYS A 99 6.38 4.34 3.01
CA CYS A 99 5.85 5.69 2.94
C CYS A 99 6.34 6.40 1.69
N CYS A 100 5.45 7.15 1.06
CA CYS A 100 5.77 8.03 -0.06
C CYS A 100 5.35 9.46 0.25
N ASN A 101 5.94 10.39 -0.51
CA ASN A 101 5.47 11.76 -0.54
C ASN A 101 4.43 11.92 -1.66
N VAL A 102 3.39 12.70 -1.43
CA VAL A 102 2.38 13.07 -2.42
C VAL A 102 2.54 14.55 -2.73
N THR A 103 2.58 14.92 -4.01
CA THR A 103 2.71 16.31 -4.47
C THR A 103 1.75 16.66 -5.61
#